data_AF-K1SJG6-F1
#
_entry.id   AF-K1SJG6-F1
#
_cell.length_a   1.000
_cell.length_b   1.000
_cell.length_c   1.000
_cell.angle_alpha   90.00
_cell.angle_beta   90.00
_cell.angle_gamma   90.00
#
_symmetry.space_group_name_H-M   'P 1'
#
loop_
_entity.id
_entity.type
_entity.pdbx_description
1 polymer ?
#
loop_
_entity_poly.entity_id
_entity_poly.type
_entity_poly.pdbx_seq_one_letter_code
_entity_poly.pdbx_strand_id
1 'polypeptide(L)'
;MIESKQKTMGAYLRKMAIDGYIVNTDTTPLKKQYEEMHKIGVNINQIAKKVNTTGDLYPEEMQELKEMVKEIWHILKSSPLK
;
A
#
# COMPACT_ATOMS: atom_id res chain seq x y z
N MET A 1 -16.02 -21.87 11.22
CA MET A 1 -16.76 -20.74 11.82
C MET A 1 -16.90 -19.66 10.77
N ILE A 2 -18.09 -19.06 10.63
CA ILE A 2 -18.34 -18.00 9.65
C ILE A 2 -17.70 -16.72 10.19
N GLU A 3 -16.43 -16.49 9.87
CA GLU A 3 -15.79 -15.22 10.12
C GLU A 3 -16.25 -14.25 9.03
N SER A 4 -17.37 -13.56 9.28
CA SER A 4 -17.75 -12.37 8.52
C SER A 4 -17.60 -11.16 9.44
N LYS A 5 -17.31 -9.98 8.88
CA LYS A 5 -17.29 -8.70 9.63
C LYS A 5 -18.66 -8.33 10.25
N GLN A 6 -19.73 -9.08 9.95
CA GLN A 6 -21.06 -8.85 10.48
C GLN A 6 -21.19 -9.45 11.88
N LYS A 7 -21.54 -8.59 12.85
CA LYS A 7 -21.66 -8.96 14.27
C LYS A 7 -22.92 -9.77 14.60
N THR A 8 -23.87 -9.87 13.68
CA THR A 8 -25.13 -10.59 13.88
C THR A 8 -25.48 -11.46 12.69
N MET A 9 -26.11 -12.60 12.97
CA MET A 9 -26.49 -13.58 11.94
C MET A 9 -27.46 -12.98 10.91
N GLY A 10 -28.41 -12.14 11.35
CA GLY A 10 -29.34 -11.49 10.43
C GLY A 10 -28.67 -10.55 9.43
N ALA A 11 -27.61 -9.84 9.84
CA ALA A 11 -26.84 -8.97 8.94
C ALA A 11 -26.01 -9.80 7.94
N TYR A 12 -25.42 -10.91 8.39
CA TYR A 12 -24.71 -11.84 7.52
C TYR A 12 -25.61 -12.43 6.43
N LEU A 13 -26.78 -12.94 6.78
CA LEU A 13 -27.70 -13.57 5.84
C LEU A 13 -28.23 -12.59 4.79
N ARG A 14 -28.57 -11.34 5.18
CA ARG A 14 -28.97 -10.30 4.21
C ARG A 14 -27.84 -9.93 3.26
N LYS A 15 -26.60 -9.87 3.75
CA LYS A 15 -25.42 -9.58 2.94
C LYS A 15 -25.14 -10.69 1.92
N MET A 16 -25.24 -11.96 2.33
CA MET A 16 -25.14 -13.11 1.43
C MET A 16 -26.22 -13.14 0.36
N ALA A 17 -27.46 -12.78 0.71
CA ALA A 17 -28.57 -12.76 -0.25
C ALA A 17 -28.39 -11.71 -1.35
N ILE A 18 -27.62 -10.64 -1.10
CA ILE A 18 -27.34 -9.56 -2.06
C ILE A 18 -26.04 -9.85 -2.84
N ASP A 19 -24.95 -10.12 -2.12
CA ASP A 19 -23.61 -10.20 -2.69
C ASP A 19 -23.23 -11.60 -3.18
N GLY A 20 -24.04 -12.62 -2.85
CA GLY A 20 -23.70 -14.02 -3.08
C GLY A 20 -22.71 -14.53 -2.02
N TYR A 21 -21.57 -15.08 -2.45
CA TYR A 21 -20.57 -15.64 -1.55
C TYR A 21 -19.79 -14.53 -0.83
N ILE A 22 -19.63 -14.65 0.49
CA ILE A 22 -18.79 -13.75 1.28
C ILE A 22 -17.46 -14.46 1.58
N VAL A 23 -16.37 -13.99 0.96
CA VAL A 23 -15.00 -14.39 1.29
C VAL A 23 -14.40 -13.35 2.22
N ASN A 24 -13.89 -13.81 3.36
CA ASN A 24 -13.15 -12.96 4.27
C ASN A 24 -11.65 -13.18 4.04
N THR A 25 -11.02 -12.25 3.33
CA THR A 25 -9.57 -12.28 3.09
C THR A 25 -8.88 -11.47 4.18
N ASP A 26 -7.94 -12.08 4.89
CA ASP A 26 -7.07 -11.35 5.81
C ASP A 26 -6.08 -10.50 5.02
N THR A 27 -6.31 -9.18 5.01
CA THR A 27 -5.46 -8.20 4.35
C THR A 27 -4.46 -7.56 5.31
N THR A 28 -4.33 -8.06 6.54
CA THR A 28 -3.36 -7.54 7.52
C THR A 28 -1.92 -7.47 6.98
N PRO A 29 -1.43 -8.47 6.20
CA PRO A 29 -0.10 -8.40 5.58
C PRO A 29 0.05 -7.23 4.59
N LEU A 30 -1.02 -6.89 3.86
CA LEU A 30 -1.02 -5.79 2.88
C LEU A 30 -0.93 -4.41 3.54
N LYS A 31 -1.46 -4.27 4.76
CA LYS A 31 -1.45 -3.00 5.49
C LYS A 31 -0.02 -2.55 5.79
N LYS A 32 0.84 -3.45 6.27
CA LYS A 32 2.25 -3.14 6.56
C LYS A 32 3.02 -2.78 5.28
N GLN A 33 2.74 -3.45 4.17
CA GLN A 33 3.33 -3.13 2.88
C GLN A 33 2.91 -1.74 2.38
N TYR A 34 1.63 -1.40 2.57
CA TYR A 34 1.13 -0.08 2.22
C TYR A 34 1.78 1.03 3.05
N GLU A 35 2.01 0.80 4.34
CA GLU A 35 2.69 1.75 5.23
C GLU A 35 4.13 2.03 4.79
N GLU A 36 4.90 1.00 4.43
CA GLU A 36 6.27 1.19 3.92
C GLU A 36 6.29 1.89 2.56
N MET A 37 5.40 1.50 1.64
CA MET A 37 5.28 2.16 0.34
C MET A 37 4.85 3.63 0.48
N HIS A 38 4.01 3.95 1.47
CA HIS A 38 3.57 5.30 1.75
C HIS A 38 4.72 6.21 2.20
N LYS A 39 5.60 5.74 3.11
CA LYS A 39 6.79 6.50 3.54
C LYS A 39 7.67 6.88 2.35
N ILE A 40 7.90 5.94 1.44
CA ILE A 40 8.70 6.19 0.25
C ILE A 40 8.03 7.22 -0.67
N GLY A 41 6.71 7.10 -0.88
CA GLY A 41 5.94 8.08 -1.65
C GLY A 41 6.01 9.50 -1.07
N VAL A 42 6.01 9.63 0.26
CA VAL A 42 6.19 10.91 0.94
C VAL A 42 7.57 11.51 0.63
N ASN A 43 8.64 10.72 0.73
CA ASN A 43 9.99 11.18 0.45
C ASN A 43 10.16 11.60 -1.03
N ILE A 44 9.60 10.84 -1.99
CA ILE A 44 9.61 11.22 -3.41
C ILE A 44 8.91 12.56 -3.62
N ASN A 45 7.77 12.77 -2.96
CA ASN A 45 7.02 14.02 -3.07
C ASN A 45 7.78 15.21 -2.47
N GLN A 46 8.60 14.99 -1.43
CA GLN A 46 9.48 16.03 -0.90
C GLN A 46 10.56 16.43 -1.91
N ILE A 47 11.20 15.45 -2.56
CA ILE A 47 12.19 15.71 -3.62
C ILE A 47 11.52 16.45 -4.79
N ALA A 48 10.36 16.00 -5.25
CA ALA A 48 9.62 16.67 -6.32
C ALA A 48 9.27 18.13 -5.96
N LYS A 49 8.81 18.38 -4.73
CA LYS A 49 8.57 19.75 -4.25
C LYS A 49 9.83 20.59 -4.24
N LYS A 50 10.95 20.05 -3.76
CA LYS A 50 12.24 20.74 -3.70
C LYS A 50 12.77 21.10 -5.10
N VAL A 51 12.64 20.18 -6.06
CA VAL A 51 12.96 20.43 -7.48
C VAL A 51 12.07 21.53 -8.03
N ASN A 52 10.76 21.46 -7.79
CA ASN A 52 9.82 22.48 -8.26
C ASN A 52 10.07 23.87 -7.65
N THR A 53 10.63 23.96 -6.44
CA THR A 53 10.94 25.25 -5.79
C THR A 53 12.30 25.80 -6.17
N THR A 54 13.30 24.94 -6.37
CA THR A 54 14.70 25.36 -6.58
C THR A 54 15.09 25.40 -8.05
N GLY A 55 14.35 24.69 -8.92
CA GLY A 55 14.61 24.57 -10.36
C GLY A 55 15.75 23.63 -10.71
N ASP A 56 16.66 23.38 -9.78
CA ASP A 56 17.79 22.47 -9.92
C ASP A 56 17.60 21.19 -9.09
N LEU A 57 18.00 20.06 -9.67
CA LEU A 57 18.13 18.77 -9.00
C LEU A 57 19.62 18.46 -8.89
N TYR A 58 20.14 18.46 -7.67
CA TYR A 58 21.55 18.14 -7.46
C TYR A 58 21.81 16.65 -7.77
N PRO A 59 23.01 16.28 -8.27
CA PRO A 59 23.34 14.88 -8.58
C PRO A 59 23.14 13.92 -7.39
N GLU A 60 23.36 14.41 -6.17
CA GLU A 60 23.16 13.70 -4.91
C GLU A 60 21.68 13.34 -4.69
N GLU A 61 20.76 14.28 -4.95
CA GLU A 61 19.32 14.06 -4.82
C GLU A 61 18.78 13.09 -5.88
N MET A 62 19.36 13.13 -7.09
CA MET A 62 19.05 12.16 -8.14
C MET A 62 19.51 10.74 -7.74
N GLN A 63 20.66 10.63 -7.08
CA GLN A 63 21.19 9.35 -6.59
C GLN A 63 20.30 8.79 -5.47
N GLU A 64 19.93 9.62 -4.50
CA GLU A 64 19.02 9.27 -3.41
C GLU A 64 17.65 8.81 -3.94
N LEU A 65 17.09 9.52 -4.93
CA LEU A 65 15.82 9.15 -5.56
C LEU A 65 15.91 7.80 -6.29
N LYS A 66 17.02 7.52 -6.98
CA LYS A 66 17.26 6.21 -7.63
C LYS A 66 17.36 5.07 -6.62
N GLU A 67 17.98 5.31 -5.47
CA GLU A 67 18.09 4.32 -4.39
C GLU A 67 16.72 4.02 -3.76
N MET A 68 15.94 5.05 -3.49
CA MET A 68 14.57 4.88 -3.00
C MET A 68 13.69 4.09 -3.97
N VAL A 69 13.79 4.36 -5.29
CA VAL A 69 13.05 3.60 -6.31
C VAL A 69 13.48 2.13 -6.36
N LYS A 70 14.77 1.84 -6.16
CA LYS A 70 15.26 0.45 -6.04
C LYS A 70 14.66 -0.24 -4.81
N GLU A 71 14.57 0.46 -3.70
CA GLU A 71 13.99 -0.07 -2.46
C GLU A 71 12.50 -0.40 -2.62
N ILE A 72 11.73 0.45 -3.31
CA ILE A 72 10.34 0.14 -3.71
C ILE A 72 10.28 -1.17 -4.49
N TRP A 73 11.13 -1.32 -5.52
CA TRP A 73 11.16 -2.52 -6.35
C TRP A 73 11.52 -3.77 -5.52
N HIS A 74 12.40 -3.65 -4.54
CA HIS A 74 12.74 -4.74 -3.64
C HIS A 74 11.54 -5.15 -2.76
N ILE A 75 10.84 -4.18 -2.17
CA ILE A 75 9.64 -4.43 -1.35
C ILE A 75 8.53 -5.08 -2.19
N LEU A 76 8.30 -4.60 -3.42
CA LEU A 76 7.29 -5.15 -4.31
C LEU A 76 7.60 -6.58 -4.78
N LYS A 77 8.87 -6.91 -5.08
CA LYS A 77 9.28 -8.27 -5.48
C LYS A 77 9.35 -9.27 -4.33
N SER A 78 9.71 -8.80 -3.14
CA SER A 78 9.83 -9.65 -1.96
C SER A 78 8.47 -9.98 -1.33
N SER A 79 7.43 -9.22 -1.68
CA SER A 79 6.05 -9.57 -1.34
C SER A 79 5.60 -10.81 -2.12
N PRO A 80 5.27 -11.94 -1.45
CA PRO A 80 4.59 -13.03 -2.11
C PRO A 80 3.18 -12.54 -2.45
N LEU A 81 2.97 -12.12 -3.69
CA LEU A 81 1.65 -12.08 -4.29
C LEU A 81 1.21 -13.53 -4.53
N LYS A 82 0.81 -14.22 -3.46
CA LYS A 82 0.12 -15.52 -3.51
C LYS A 82 -1.14 -15.44 -2.69
#